data_AF-A0A920NAD4-F1
#
_entry.id   AF-A0A920NAD4-F1
#
_cell.length_a   1.000
_cell.length_b   1.000
_cell.length_c   1.000
_cell.angle_alpha   90.00
_cell.angle_beta   90.00
_cell.angle_gamma   90.00
#
_symmetry.space_group_name_H-M   'P 1'
#
loop_
_entity.id
_entity.type
_entity.pdbx_description
1 polymer ?
#
loop_
_entity_poly.entity_id
_entity_poly.type
_entity_poly.pdbx_seq_one_letter_code
_entity_poly.pdbx_strand_id
1 'polypeptide(L)'
;MVLSNENLRVAIPSDGAMYEPTLLFLEACGLRVNRANSRRYVADIPFLPGLDVLFQRSADITSKVEDGTADLGLLGHDRYLEMRNEDGPSKVVMNDLGFGGCSFALGIPDSWIDVGSIADLADIAVEFKNNGNSLRIATKSPRLVERFLLQMELVISPL
;
A
#
# COMPACT_ATOMS: atom_id res chain seq x y z
N MET A 1 -21.38 16.47 26.77
CA MET A 1 -20.67 15.23 27.18
C MET A 1 -20.62 14.38 25.92
N VAL A 2 -19.51 13.94 25.32
CA VAL A 2 -18.07 13.75 25.66
C VAL A 2 -17.42 13.60 24.25
N LEU A 3 -16.21 14.04 23.88
CA LEU A 3 -14.87 13.78 24.43
C LEU A 3 -13.96 14.98 24.18
N SER A 4 -13.42 15.51 25.27
CA SER A 4 -12.34 16.48 25.31
C SER A 4 -11.01 15.72 25.33
N ASN A 5 -10.09 16.11 24.44
CA ASN A 5 -8.66 15.76 24.44
C ASN A 5 -8.29 14.37 23.87
N GLU A 6 -8.35 14.20 22.54
CA GLU A 6 -7.83 13.00 21.89
C GLU A 6 -6.43 13.27 21.32
N ASN A 7 -5.46 12.45 21.71
CA ASN A 7 -4.11 12.46 21.15
C ASN A 7 -4.18 12.28 19.63
N LEU A 8 -3.23 12.86 18.90
CA LEU A 8 -3.04 12.60 17.48
C LEU A 8 -2.66 11.13 17.28
N ARG A 9 -3.40 10.38 16.47
CA ARG A 9 -3.18 8.95 16.24
C ARG A 9 -2.49 8.73 14.90
N VAL A 10 -1.30 8.15 14.93
CA VAL A 10 -0.51 7.84 13.74
C VAL A 10 -0.43 6.33 13.56
N ALA A 11 -1.00 5.81 12.49
CA ALA A 11 -0.92 4.40 12.15
C ALA A 11 0.39 4.08 11.41
N ILE A 12 1.09 3.05 11.85
CA ILE A 12 2.30 2.52 11.21
C ILE A 12 2.20 1.00 11.01
N PRO A 13 3.00 0.40 10.10
CA PRO A 13 2.96 -1.03 9.87
C PRO A 13 3.25 -1.80 11.17
N SER A 14 2.56 -2.91 11.39
CA SER A 14 2.78 -3.81 12.53
C SER A 14 3.81 -4.90 12.28
N ASP A 15 4.04 -5.21 11.00
CA ASP A 15 4.82 -6.34 10.51
C ASP A 15 5.24 -6.15 9.04
N GLY A 16 5.94 -7.16 8.50
CA GLY A 16 6.37 -7.18 7.10
C GLY A 16 7.56 -6.27 6.80
N ALA A 17 7.86 -6.11 5.51
CA ALA A 17 9.07 -5.44 5.03
C ALA A 17 9.14 -3.94 5.39
N MET A 18 7.99 -3.31 5.68
CA MET A 18 7.91 -1.88 6.02
C MET A 18 8.00 -1.61 7.52
N TYR A 19 7.90 -2.62 8.39
CA TYR A 19 7.90 -2.45 9.84
C TYR A 19 9.19 -1.78 10.35
N GLU A 20 10.31 -2.48 10.20
CA GLU A 20 11.60 -2.01 10.72
C GLU A 20 12.05 -0.71 10.05
N PRO A 21 11.96 -0.55 8.70
CA PRO A 21 12.30 0.71 8.06
C PRO A 21 11.48 1.90 8.54
N THR A 22 10.19 1.71 8.86
CA THR A 22 9.35 2.79 9.40
C THR A 22 9.82 3.23 10.78
N LEU A 23 10.19 2.29 11.66
CA LEU A 23 10.72 2.61 12.98
C LEU A 23 12.06 3.34 12.90
N LEU A 24 12.96 2.88 12.03
CA LEU A 24 14.25 3.52 11.79
C LEU A 24 14.10 4.94 11.21
N PHE A 25 13.16 5.13 10.28
CA PHE A 25 12.83 6.45 9.74
C PHE A 25 12.38 7.41 10.84
N LEU A 26 11.42 6.98 11.68
CA LEU A 26 10.94 7.80 12.79
C LEU A 26 12.05 8.11 13.81
N GLU A 27 12.89 7.12 14.15
CA GLU A 27 14.03 7.33 15.03
C GLU A 27 15.05 8.32 14.45
N ALA A 28 15.35 8.24 13.15
CA ALA A 28 16.22 9.20 12.45
C ALA A 28 15.64 10.63 12.45
N CYS A 29 14.31 10.77 12.50
CA CYS A 29 13.63 12.05 12.70
C CYS A 29 13.58 12.51 14.17
N GLY A 30 14.18 11.78 15.12
CA GLY A 30 14.10 12.05 16.56
C GLY A 30 12.78 11.64 17.21
N LEU A 31 11.93 10.88 16.50
CA LEU A 31 10.61 10.44 16.93
C LEU A 31 10.61 8.96 17.33
N ARG A 32 11.56 8.59 18.21
CA ARG A 32 11.72 7.19 18.64
C ARG A 32 10.44 6.67 19.29
N VAL A 33 9.89 5.59 18.72
CA VAL A 33 8.68 4.93 19.20
C VAL A 33 9.01 4.04 20.39
N ASN A 34 8.33 4.26 21.51
CA ASN A 34 8.49 3.48 22.73
C ASN A 34 7.38 2.42 22.83
N ARG A 35 7.67 1.21 22.36
CA ARG A 35 6.74 0.09 22.42
C ARG A 35 7.11 -0.86 23.55
N ALA A 36 6.34 -0.86 24.64
CA ALA A 36 6.63 -1.67 25.82
C ALA A 36 6.70 -3.20 25.53
N ASN A 37 5.90 -3.72 24.59
CA ASN A 37 6.07 -5.06 24.03
C ASN A 37 5.42 -5.20 22.64
N SER A 38 5.79 -6.25 21.91
CA SER A 38 5.28 -6.54 20.56
C SER A 38 3.80 -6.94 20.48
N ARG A 39 3.14 -7.21 21.62
CA ARG A 39 1.70 -7.54 21.68
C ARG A 39 0.81 -6.31 21.83
N ARG A 40 1.38 -5.16 22.22
CA ARG A 40 0.63 -3.90 22.31
C ARG A 40 0.49 -3.30 20.91
N TYR A 41 -0.73 -2.93 20.57
CA TYR A 41 -1.06 -2.25 19.32
C TYR A 41 -0.94 -0.72 19.42
N VAL A 42 -0.70 -0.20 20.62
CA VAL A 42 -0.52 1.23 20.88
C VAL A 42 0.83 1.46 21.56
N ALA A 43 1.56 2.47 21.11
CA ALA A 43 2.80 2.95 21.69
C ALA A 43 2.81 4.49 21.77
N ASP A 44 3.73 5.02 22.55
CA ASP A 44 3.97 6.46 22.70
C ASP A 44 5.27 6.89 22.02
N ILE A 45 5.40 8.20 21.79
CA ILE A 45 6.66 8.86 21.44
C ILE A 45 6.98 9.84 22.58
N PRO A 46 7.91 9.51 23.51
CA PRO A 46 8.13 10.31 24.72
C PRO A 46 8.48 11.79 24.45
N PHE A 47 9.15 12.07 23.33
CA PHE A 47 9.56 13.42 22.94
C PHE A 47 8.39 14.26 22.37
N LEU A 48 7.28 13.63 22.00
CA LEU A 48 6.12 14.27 21.40
C LEU A 48 4.83 13.83 22.13
N PRO A 49 4.58 14.37 23.35
CA PRO A 49 3.38 14.04 24.10
C PRO A 49 2.11 14.48 23.33
N GLY A 50 1.02 13.74 23.52
CA GLY A 50 -0.21 13.96 22.76
C GLY A 50 -0.26 13.26 21.41
N LEU A 51 0.64 12.30 21.15
CA LEU A 51 0.65 11.44 19.97
C LEU A 51 0.65 9.96 20.38
N ASP A 52 -0.30 9.20 19.81
CA ASP A 52 -0.39 7.75 19.95
C ASP A 52 0.01 7.07 18.63
N VAL A 53 0.92 6.10 18.70
CA VAL A 53 1.34 5.28 17.56
C VAL A 53 0.52 4.00 17.54
N LEU A 54 -0.24 3.79 16.46
CA LEU A 54 -1.08 2.61 16.26
C LEU A 54 -0.38 1.63 15.31
N PHE A 55 -0.05 0.44 15.79
CA PHE A 55 0.48 -0.63 14.95
C PHE A 55 -0.66 -1.34 14.23
N GLN A 56 -0.66 -1.28 12.90
CA GLN A 56 -1.71 -1.84 12.03
C GLN A 56 -1.09 -2.66 10.90
N ARG A 57 -1.82 -3.65 10.39
CA ARG A 57 -1.40 -4.30 9.15
C ARG A 57 -1.40 -3.26 8.04
N SER A 58 -0.43 -3.33 7.12
CA SER A 58 -0.29 -2.32 6.07
C SER A 58 -1.54 -2.16 5.19
N ALA A 59 -2.34 -3.23 5.03
CA ALA A 59 -3.61 -3.19 4.29
C ALA A 59 -4.72 -2.41 5.03
N ASP A 60 -4.64 -2.31 6.36
CA ASP A 60 -5.66 -1.70 7.19
C ASP A 60 -5.37 -0.21 7.45
N ILE A 61 -4.13 0.25 7.29
CA ILE A 61 -3.75 1.65 7.59
C ILE A 61 -4.61 2.65 6.81
N THR A 62 -4.83 2.43 5.51
CA THR A 62 -5.63 3.35 4.69
C THR A 62 -7.06 3.47 5.20
N SER A 63 -7.71 2.36 5.52
CA SER A 63 -9.09 2.38 6.02
C SER A 63 -9.18 2.99 7.41
N LYS A 64 -8.15 2.81 8.26
CA LYS A 64 -8.06 3.47 9.58
C LYS A 64 -7.96 4.98 9.47
N VAL A 65 -7.29 5.51 8.45
CA VAL A 65 -7.25 6.95 8.19
C VAL A 65 -8.60 7.43 7.63
N GLU A 66 -9.21 6.66 6.72
CA GLU A 66 -10.47 7.04 6.09
C GLU A 66 -11.68 6.98 7.05
N ASP A 67 -11.67 6.05 8.00
CA ASP A 67 -12.73 5.88 9.01
C ASP A 67 -12.54 6.77 10.25
N GLY A 68 -11.43 7.52 10.33
CA GLY A 68 -11.11 8.42 11.44
C GLY A 68 -10.64 7.72 12.71
N THR A 69 -10.32 6.42 12.67
CA THR A 69 -9.66 5.70 13.79
C THR A 69 -8.21 6.15 13.97
N ALA A 70 -7.55 6.53 12.88
CA ALA A 70 -6.24 7.14 12.85
C ALA A 70 -6.33 8.49 12.12
N ASP A 71 -5.51 9.44 12.52
CA ASP A 71 -5.48 10.78 11.90
C ASP A 71 -4.43 10.84 10.78
N LEU A 72 -3.35 10.07 10.91
CA LEU A 72 -2.28 9.93 9.92
C LEU A 72 -1.88 8.46 9.76
N GLY A 73 -1.25 8.13 8.63
CA GLY A 73 -0.73 6.79 8.35
C GLY A 73 0.59 6.81 7.58
N LEU A 74 1.55 5.96 7.96
CA LEU A 74 2.78 5.69 7.20
C LEU A 74 2.63 4.33 6.49
N LEU A 75 2.68 4.33 5.16
CA LEU A 75 2.51 3.13 4.35
C LEU A 75 3.17 3.31 2.97
N GLY A 76 3.41 2.18 2.28
CA GLY A 76 3.87 2.19 0.89
C GLY A 76 2.83 2.82 -0.05
N HIS A 77 3.31 3.57 -1.04
CA HIS A 77 2.45 4.28 -1.98
C HIS A 77 1.59 3.33 -2.82
N ASP A 78 2.14 2.18 -3.21
CA ASP A 78 1.43 1.09 -3.87
C ASP A 78 0.23 0.61 -3.02
N ARG A 79 0.47 0.36 -1.73
CA ARG A 79 -0.56 -0.12 -0.82
C ARG A 79 -1.64 0.93 -0.60
N TYR A 80 -1.25 2.20 -0.49
CA TYR A 80 -2.22 3.30 -0.41
C TYR A 80 -3.12 3.35 -1.64
N LEU A 81 -2.55 3.33 -2.85
CA LEU A 81 -3.30 3.42 -4.10
C LEU A 81 -4.23 2.22 -4.33
N GLU A 82 -3.84 1.03 -3.87
CA GLU A 82 -4.66 -0.18 -3.93
C GLU A 82 -5.84 -0.11 -2.94
N MET A 83 -5.59 0.29 -1.71
CA MET A 83 -6.58 0.20 -0.62
C MET A 83 -7.51 1.40 -0.52
N ARG A 84 -7.11 2.58 -1.01
CA ARG A 84 -7.92 3.82 -0.86
C ARG A 84 -9.25 3.72 -1.58
N ASN A 85 -10.26 4.36 -1.01
CA ASN A 85 -11.48 4.65 -1.74
C ASN A 85 -11.22 5.82 -2.71
N GLU A 86 -11.73 5.74 -3.94
CA GLU A 86 -11.42 6.74 -4.98
C GLU A 86 -11.89 8.15 -4.58
N ASP A 87 -13.07 8.23 -3.96
CA ASP A 87 -13.66 9.43 -3.37
C ASP A 87 -13.47 9.50 -1.84
N GLY A 88 -12.51 8.74 -1.33
CA GLY A 88 -12.20 8.67 0.10
C GLY A 88 -11.66 9.99 0.66
N PRO A 89 -11.79 10.22 1.97
CA PRO A 89 -11.30 11.44 2.60
C PRO A 89 -9.77 11.47 2.77
N SER A 90 -9.09 10.32 2.59
CA SER A 90 -7.64 10.21 2.74
C SER A 90 -6.90 10.91 1.60
N LYS A 91 -5.80 11.59 1.93
CA LYS A 91 -4.91 12.23 0.95
C LYS A 91 -3.46 12.02 1.35
N VAL A 92 -2.61 11.92 0.34
CA VAL A 92 -1.17 11.93 0.52
C VAL A 92 -0.71 13.33 0.89
N VAL A 93 -0.18 13.49 2.10
CA VAL A 93 0.35 14.77 2.59
C VAL A 93 1.86 14.89 2.41
N MET A 94 2.56 13.76 2.32
CA MET A 94 4.01 13.68 2.11
C MET A 94 4.32 12.41 1.32
N ASN A 95 5.20 12.54 0.34
CA ASN A 95 5.71 11.44 -0.50
C ASN A 95 7.22 11.36 -0.36
N ASP A 96 7.80 10.25 -0.85
CA ASP A 96 9.25 10.04 -0.94
C ASP A 96 9.99 10.23 0.39
N LEU A 97 9.62 9.40 1.36
CA LEU A 97 10.24 9.40 2.71
C LEU A 97 11.68 8.85 2.71
N GLY A 98 12.24 8.50 1.54
CA GLY A 98 13.61 8.00 1.40
C GLY A 98 13.83 6.54 1.79
N PHE A 99 12.77 5.75 1.98
CA PHE A 99 12.87 4.31 2.26
C PHE A 99 11.72 3.51 1.62
N GLY A 100 11.82 2.18 1.61
CA GLY A 100 10.77 1.30 1.10
C GLY A 100 10.64 1.28 -0.42
N GLY A 101 11.71 1.63 -1.13
CA GLY A 101 11.73 1.64 -2.60
C GLY A 101 11.44 0.26 -3.19
N CYS A 102 10.51 0.21 -4.14
CA CYS A 102 10.17 -0.99 -4.90
C CYS A 102 9.69 -0.62 -6.31
N SER A 103 9.70 -1.59 -7.21
CA SER A 103 9.13 -1.47 -8.56
C SER A 103 7.97 -2.43 -8.72
N PHE A 104 6.90 -1.97 -9.37
CA PHE A 104 5.80 -2.83 -9.79
C PHE A 104 6.08 -3.35 -11.21
N ALA A 105 5.98 -4.65 -11.42
CA ALA A 105 6.30 -5.30 -12.69
C ALA A 105 5.30 -6.42 -13.02
N LEU A 106 5.10 -6.66 -14.31
CA LEU A 106 4.36 -7.82 -14.82
C LEU A 106 5.36 -8.93 -15.18
N GLY A 107 5.17 -10.11 -14.60
CA GLY A 107 5.91 -11.31 -14.96
C GLY A 107 5.17 -12.11 -16.02
N ILE A 108 5.91 -12.64 -17.00
CA ILE A 108 5.42 -13.55 -18.04
C ILE A 108 6.14 -14.90 -17.94
N PRO A 109 5.59 -15.98 -18.53
CA PRO A 109 6.31 -17.25 -18.63
C PRO A 109 7.59 -17.13 -19.47
N ASP A 110 8.68 -17.78 -19.04
CA ASP A 110 9.94 -17.81 -19.80
C ASP A 110 9.80 -18.45 -21.19
N SER A 111 8.75 -19.26 -21.41
CA SER A 111 8.47 -19.86 -22.72
C SER A 111 7.92 -18.86 -23.74
N TRP A 112 7.57 -17.64 -23.34
CA TRP A 112 7.09 -16.58 -24.24
C TRP A 112 8.27 -15.74 -24.72
N ILE A 113 9.09 -16.34 -25.57
CA ILE A 113 10.39 -15.80 -26.00
C ILE A 113 10.25 -14.45 -26.73
N ASP A 114 9.15 -14.27 -27.46
CA ASP A 114 8.90 -13.09 -28.30
C ASP A 114 8.02 -12.02 -27.63
N VAL A 115 7.81 -12.11 -26.31
CA VAL A 115 6.99 -11.14 -25.55
C VAL A 115 7.91 -10.25 -24.73
N GLY A 116 8.18 -9.04 -25.22
CA GLY A 116 9.05 -8.06 -24.56
C GLY A 116 8.33 -6.78 -24.13
N SER A 117 7.10 -6.58 -24.56
CA SER A 117 6.34 -5.35 -24.38
C SER A 117 4.88 -5.59 -24.02
N ILE A 118 4.22 -4.51 -23.61
CA ILE A 118 2.77 -4.51 -23.36
C ILE A 118 1.98 -4.76 -24.65
N ALA A 119 2.51 -4.34 -25.81
CA ALA A 119 1.88 -4.61 -27.11
C ALA A 119 1.92 -6.12 -27.43
N ASP A 120 3.07 -6.77 -27.23
CA ASP A 120 3.18 -8.21 -27.44
C ASP A 120 2.24 -8.98 -26.49
N LEU A 121 2.12 -8.51 -25.24
CA LEU A 121 1.17 -9.09 -24.27
C LEU A 121 -0.30 -8.93 -24.73
N ALA A 122 -0.62 -7.84 -25.44
CA ALA A 122 -1.93 -7.62 -26.03
C ALA A 122 -2.24 -8.63 -27.14
N ASP A 123 -1.26 -8.89 -28.01
CA ASP A 123 -1.39 -9.87 -29.09
C ASP A 123 -1.64 -11.27 -28.52
N ILE A 124 -0.90 -11.66 -27.49
CA ILE A 124 -1.14 -12.92 -26.76
C ILE A 124 -2.55 -12.95 -26.15
N ALA A 125 -3.04 -11.84 -25.59
CA ALA A 125 -4.40 -11.78 -25.06
C ALA A 125 -5.47 -12.03 -26.14
N VAL A 126 -5.25 -11.51 -27.36
CA VAL A 126 -6.11 -11.75 -28.53
C VAL A 126 -6.05 -13.22 -28.96
N GLU A 127 -4.86 -13.84 -28.98
CA GLU A 127 -4.72 -15.28 -29.29
C GLU A 127 -5.47 -16.17 -28.31
N PHE A 128 -5.35 -15.90 -27.01
CA PHE A 128 -6.12 -16.61 -25.98
C PHE A 128 -7.62 -16.51 -26.25
N LYS A 129 -8.10 -15.31 -26.59
CA LYS A 129 -9.51 -15.03 -26.91
C LYS A 129 -9.98 -15.80 -28.15
N ASN A 130 -9.19 -15.82 -29.22
CA ASN A 130 -9.49 -16.56 -30.43
C ASN A 130 -9.56 -18.08 -30.19
N ASN A 131 -8.79 -18.58 -29.22
CA ASN A 131 -8.81 -19.97 -28.78
C ASN A 131 -9.90 -20.29 -27.73
N GLY A 132 -10.84 -19.37 -27.50
CA GLY A 132 -11.95 -19.54 -26.55
C GLY A 132 -11.56 -19.41 -25.07
N ASN A 133 -10.36 -18.90 -24.78
CA ASN A 133 -9.86 -18.65 -23.43
C ASN A 133 -9.71 -17.14 -23.17
N SER A 134 -9.29 -16.75 -21.97
CA SER A 134 -8.91 -15.37 -21.67
C SER A 134 -7.58 -15.36 -20.95
N LEU A 135 -6.74 -14.39 -21.27
CA LEU A 135 -5.54 -14.13 -20.50
C LEU A 135 -5.95 -13.65 -19.10
N ARG A 136 -5.27 -14.16 -18.07
CA ARG A 136 -5.60 -13.91 -16.66
C ARG A 136 -4.34 -13.53 -15.91
N ILE A 137 -4.44 -12.52 -15.05
CA ILE A 137 -3.30 -12.01 -14.27
C ILE A 137 -3.54 -12.29 -12.78
N ALA A 138 -2.68 -13.09 -12.16
CA ALA A 138 -2.70 -13.29 -10.72
C ALA A 138 -1.93 -12.16 -10.02
N THR A 139 -2.59 -11.42 -9.12
CA THR A 139 -1.97 -10.28 -8.42
C THR A 139 -2.56 -10.07 -7.03
N LYS A 140 -1.76 -9.48 -6.12
CA LYS A 140 -2.25 -8.97 -4.82
C LYS A 140 -2.73 -7.51 -4.88
N SER A 141 -2.62 -6.89 -6.05
CA SER A 141 -2.98 -5.50 -6.30
C SER A 141 -3.88 -5.38 -7.54
N PRO A 142 -5.10 -5.98 -7.51
CA PRO A 142 -5.99 -6.01 -8.65
C PRO A 142 -6.38 -4.61 -9.14
N ARG A 143 -6.63 -3.64 -8.25
CA ARG A 143 -7.05 -2.29 -8.67
C ARG A 143 -5.92 -1.54 -9.37
N LEU A 144 -4.69 -1.66 -8.87
CA LEU A 144 -3.52 -1.08 -9.54
C LEU A 144 -3.26 -1.71 -10.91
N VAL A 145 -3.36 -3.03 -11.02
CA VAL A 145 -3.19 -3.74 -12.29
C VAL A 145 -4.27 -3.34 -13.28
N GLU A 146 -5.54 -3.31 -12.86
CA GLU A 146 -6.66 -2.89 -13.70
C GLU A 146 -6.46 -1.46 -14.23
N ARG A 147 -6.11 -0.51 -13.35
CA ARG A 147 -5.82 0.88 -13.75
C ARG A 147 -4.68 0.95 -14.76
N PHE A 148 -3.59 0.20 -14.54
CA PHE A 148 -2.46 0.15 -15.47
C PHE A 148 -2.87 -0.39 -16.84
N LEU A 149 -3.64 -1.48 -16.89
CA LEU A 149 -4.08 -2.09 -18.14
C LEU A 149 -5.04 -1.19 -18.91
N LEU A 150 -5.97 -0.53 -18.22
CA LEU A 150 -6.88 0.44 -18.82
C LEU A 150 -6.13 1.62 -19.44
N GLN A 151 -5.07 2.12 -18.78
CA GLN A 151 -4.21 3.17 -19.33
C GLN A 151 -3.45 2.72 -20.58
N MET A 152 -3.19 1.42 -20.72
CA MET A 152 -2.54 0.81 -21.88
C MET A 152 -3.55 0.30 -22.92
N GLU A 153 -4.84 0.62 -22.77
CA GLU A 153 -5.94 0.18 -23.64
C GLU A 153 -6.11 -1.35 -23.72
N LEU A 154 -5.68 -2.08 -22.70
CA LEU A 154 -5.80 -3.53 -22.59
C LEU A 154 -7.00 -3.94 -21.74
N VAL A 155 -7.83 -4.84 -22.29
CA VAL A 155 -8.94 -5.46 -21.57
C VAL A 155 -8.53 -6.87 -21.13
N ILE A 156 -7.74 -6.95 -20.06
CA ILE A 156 -7.35 -8.20 -19.40
C ILE A 156 -7.86 -8.15 -17.97
N SER A 157 -8.62 -9.16 -17.55
CA SER A 157 -9.17 -9.21 -16.19
C SER A 157 -8.14 -9.79 -15.20
N PRO A 158 -7.81 -9.08 -14.10
CA PRO A 158 -7.08 -9.69 -12.99
C PRO A 158 -7.95 -10.78 -12.31
N LEU A 159 -7.27 -11.78 -11.74
CA LEU A 159 -7.85 -12.86 -10.94
C LEU A 159 -8.12 -12.43 -9.49
#